data_AF-A0A7S4QNK4-F1
#
_entry.id   AF-A0A7S4QNK4-F1
#
_cell.length_a   1.000
_cell.length_b   1.000
_cell.length_c   1.000
_cell.angle_alpha   90.00
_cell.angle_beta   90.00
_cell.angle_gamma   90.00
#
_symmetry.space_group_name_H-M   'P 1'
#
loop_
_entity.id
_entity.type
_entity.pdbx_description
1 polymer ?
#
loop_
_entity_poly.entity_id
_entity_poly.type
_entity_poly.pdbx_seq_one_letter_code
_entity_poly.pdbx_strand_id
1 'polypeptide(L)'
;VMLENYCTVLGVEVQTMVEMVETGILPACAKDLAKYASAPSLKGDREAVYAGIKKETDKLKELLGKKPHDLAPEAAYLCDTVKPQMAAVRGLVDKAEGLLERGLYPYPTYEEIIYS
;
A
#
# COMPACT_ATOMS: atom_id res chain seq x y z
N VAL A 1 -8.01 10.18 25.91
CA VAL A 1 -6.64 10.62 25.54
C VAL A 1 -5.81 9.51 24.87
N MET A 2 -5.50 8.37 25.50
CA MET A 2 -4.65 7.34 24.85
C MET A 2 -5.31 6.69 23.62
N LEU A 3 -6.57 6.26 23.71
CA LEU A 3 -7.30 5.64 22.59
C LEU A 3 -7.66 6.64 21.48
N GLU A 4 -7.96 7.90 21.83
CA GLU A 4 -8.27 8.95 20.85
C GLU A 4 -7.05 9.27 19.99
N ASN A 5 -5.88 9.41 20.63
CA ASN A 5 -4.62 9.59 19.93
C ASN A 5 -4.31 8.37 19.06
N TYR A 6 -4.55 7.15 19.55
CA TYR A 6 -4.35 5.93 18.78
C TYR A 6 -5.21 5.91 17.51
N CYS A 7 -6.53 6.10 17.63
CA CYS A 7 -7.44 6.10 16.49
C CYS A 7 -7.10 7.20 15.48
N THR A 8 -6.71 8.39 15.97
CA THR A 8 -6.33 9.52 15.12
C THR A 8 -5.05 9.24 14.35
N VAL A 9 -3.98 8.82 15.02
CA VAL A 9 -2.68 8.54 14.39
C VAL A 9 -2.84 7.43 13.36
N LEU A 10 -3.43 6.30 13.75
CA LEU A 10 -3.58 5.17 12.84
C LEU A 10 -4.52 5.50 11.68
N GLY A 11 -5.55 6.32 11.90
CA GLY A 11 -6.42 6.83 10.83
C GLY A 11 -5.64 7.62 9.77
N VAL A 12 -4.75 8.51 10.20
CA VAL A 12 -3.88 9.27 9.30
C VAL A 12 -2.90 8.34 8.57
N GLU A 13 -2.26 7.40 9.28
CA GLU A 13 -1.34 6.44 8.66
C GLU A 13 -1.99 5.62 7.54
N VAL A 14 -3.22 5.14 7.76
CA VAL A 14 -3.96 4.37 6.75
C VAL A 14 -4.28 5.25 5.54
N GLN A 15 -4.76 6.47 5.78
CA GLN A 15 -5.11 7.41 4.72
C GLN A 15 -3.88 7.78 3.87
N THR A 16 -2.76 8.11 4.53
CA THR A 16 -1.50 8.41 3.85
C THR A 16 -0.99 7.19 3.08
N MET A 17 -1.08 5.98 3.63
CA MET A 17 -0.70 4.76 2.90
C MET A 17 -1.51 4.57 1.62
N VAL A 18 -2.84 4.76 1.67
CA VAL A 18 -3.71 4.66 0.49
C VAL A 18 -3.30 5.70 -0.56
N GLU A 19 -3.13 6.95 -0.15
CA GLU A 19 -2.73 8.05 -1.05
C GLU A 19 -1.38 7.77 -1.71
N MET A 20 -0.39 7.29 -0.96
CA MET A 20 0.93 6.93 -1.50
C MET A 20 0.82 5.79 -2.53
N VAL A 21 0.00 4.78 -2.27
CA VAL A 21 -0.18 3.67 -3.21
C VAL A 21 -0.91 4.11 -4.48
N GLU A 22 -1.97 4.92 -4.36
CA GLU A 22 -2.77 5.37 -5.50
C GLU A 22 -2.04 6.38 -6.39
N THR A 23 -1.27 7.29 -5.80
CA THR A 23 -0.62 8.39 -6.54
C THR A 23 0.82 8.07 -6.96
N GLY A 24 1.50 7.17 -6.25
CA GLY A 24 2.87 6.77 -6.54
C GLY A 24 2.96 5.37 -7.14
N ILE A 25 2.65 4.35 -6.33
CA ILE A 25 2.93 2.94 -6.67
C ILE A 25 2.13 2.47 -7.89
N LEU A 26 0.81 2.65 -7.90
CA LEU A 26 -0.03 2.16 -9.00
C LEU A 26 0.32 2.81 -10.36
N PRO A 27 0.58 4.12 -10.46
CA PRO A 27 1.09 4.73 -11.69
C PRO A 27 2.46 4.17 -12.12
N ALA A 28 3.37 3.91 -11.18
CA ALA A 28 4.66 3.29 -11.48
C ALA A 28 4.49 1.86 -12.04
N CYS A 29 3.64 1.04 -11.40
CA CYS A 29 3.27 -0.30 -11.87
C CYS A 29 2.69 -0.29 -13.29
N ALA A 30 1.81 0.68 -13.61
CA ALA A 30 1.23 0.81 -14.95
C ALA A 30 2.30 1.16 -16.00
N LYS A 31 3.22 2.09 -15.68
CA LYS A 31 4.35 2.46 -16.57
C LYS A 31 5.28 1.28 -16.80
N ASP A 32 5.53 0.48 -15.77
CA ASP A 32 6.38 -0.71 -15.85
C ASP A 32 5.76 -1.78 -16.76
N LEU A 33 4.47 -2.12 -16.56
CA LEU A 33 3.77 -3.08 -17.44
C LEU A 33 3.77 -2.63 -18.90
N ALA A 34 3.66 -1.33 -19.17
CA ALA A 34 3.71 -0.79 -20.53
C ALA A 34 5.04 -1.10 -21.25
N LYS A 35 6.17 -1.18 -20.52
CA LYS A 35 7.48 -1.56 -21.08
C LYS A 35 7.52 -3.01 -21.57
N TYR A 36 6.73 -3.90 -20.97
CA TYR A 36 6.69 -5.32 -21.33
C TYR A 36 5.63 -5.66 -22.38
N ALA A 37 4.88 -4.68 -22.90
CA ALA A 37 3.84 -4.91 -23.90
C ALA A 37 4.37 -5.63 -25.16
N SER A 38 5.59 -5.30 -25.60
CA SER A 38 6.25 -5.92 -26.76
C SER A 38 6.99 -7.22 -26.45
N ALA A 39 7.18 -7.56 -25.18
CA ALA A 39 7.84 -8.80 -24.73
C ALA A 39 7.13 -9.41 -23.51
N PRO A 40 5.90 -9.94 -23.67
CA PRO A 40 5.10 -10.42 -22.55
C PRO A 40 5.73 -11.58 -21.78
N SER A 41 6.67 -12.33 -22.38
CA SER A 41 7.39 -13.42 -21.73
C SER A 41 8.31 -12.95 -20.59
N LEU A 42 8.72 -11.68 -20.59
CA LEU A 42 9.64 -11.13 -19.59
C LEU A 42 8.93 -10.48 -18.40
N LYS A 43 7.59 -10.37 -18.44
CA LYS A 43 6.81 -9.68 -17.40
C LYS A 43 6.88 -10.40 -16.04
N GLY A 44 7.06 -11.71 -16.02
CA GLY A 44 7.06 -12.51 -14.78
C GLY A 44 5.77 -12.32 -13.96
N ASP A 45 5.89 -12.24 -12.64
CA ASP A 45 4.75 -12.15 -11.71
C ASP A 45 4.18 -10.73 -11.54
N ARG A 46 4.70 -9.74 -12.27
CA ARG A 46 4.34 -8.31 -12.13
C ARG A 46 2.83 -8.06 -12.21
N GLU A 47 2.16 -8.65 -13.20
CA GLU A 47 0.74 -8.43 -13.41
C GLU A 47 -0.10 -8.91 -12.21
N ALA A 48 0.23 -10.08 -11.66
CA ALA A 48 -0.46 -10.62 -10.49
C ALA A 48 -0.19 -9.79 -9.23
N VAL A 49 1.06 -9.37 -9.01
CA VAL A 49 1.43 -8.53 -7.86
C VAL A 49 0.75 -7.17 -7.95
N TYR A 50 0.80 -6.49 -9.09
CA TYR A 50 0.25 -5.14 -9.26
C TYR A 50 -1.28 -5.13 -9.18
N ALA A 51 -1.95 -6.13 -9.77
CA ALA A 51 -3.38 -6.32 -9.59
C ALA A 51 -3.75 -6.60 -8.12
N GLY A 52 -2.91 -7.37 -7.42
CA GLY A 52 -3.01 -7.61 -5.99
C GLY A 52 -2.95 -6.32 -5.17
N ILE A 53 -1.98 -5.44 -5.45
CA ILE A 53 -1.84 -4.13 -4.77
C ILE A 53 -3.12 -3.34 -4.91
N LYS A 54 -3.65 -3.21 -6.14
CA LYS A 54 -4.90 -2.49 -6.37
C LYS A 54 -6.05 -3.08 -5.54
N LYS A 55 -6.23 -4.40 -5.60
CA LYS A 55 -7.30 -5.11 -4.91
C LYS A 55 -7.23 -4.94 -3.40
N GLU A 56 -6.06 -5.14 -2.80
CA GLU A 56 -5.89 -5.05 -1.35
C GLU A 56 -5.97 -3.59 -0.87
N THR A 57 -5.59 -2.60 -1.69
CA THR A 57 -5.78 -1.17 -1.40
C THR A 57 -7.26 -0.78 -1.49
N ASP A 58 -8.00 -1.28 -2.49
CA ASP A 58 -9.45 -1.05 -2.58
C ASP A 58 -10.17 -1.63 -1.36
N LYS A 59 -9.81 -2.85 -0.96
CA LYS A 59 -10.31 -3.47 0.27
C LYS A 59 -9.95 -2.67 1.52
N LEU A 60 -8.74 -2.12 1.62
CA LEU A 60 -8.33 -1.27 2.74
C LEU A 60 -9.21 -0.01 2.85
N LYS A 61 -9.52 0.65 1.74
CA LYS A 61 -10.43 1.80 1.70
C LYS A 61 -11.84 1.43 2.17
N GLU A 62 -12.37 0.30 1.70
CA GLU A 62 -13.68 -0.17 2.14
C GLU A 62 -13.72 -0.47 3.64
N LEU A 63 -12.66 -1.09 4.18
CA LEU A 63 -12.56 -1.39 5.61
C LEU A 63 -12.48 -0.11 6.42
N LEU A 64 -11.69 0.88 5.98
CA LEU A 64 -11.57 2.18 6.64
C LEU A 64 -12.91 2.92 6.68
N GLY A 65 -13.70 2.86 5.60
CA GLY A 65 -15.04 3.46 5.53
C GLY A 65 -16.09 2.79 6.43
N LYS A 66 -15.82 1.57 6.92
CA LYS A 66 -16.69 0.79 7.82
C LYS A 66 -16.29 0.91 9.29
N LYS A 67 -15.29 1.73 9.63
CA LYS A 67 -14.82 1.84 11.01
C LYS A 67 -15.94 2.37 11.93
N PRO A 68 -16.12 1.81 13.14
CA PRO A 68 -17.02 2.36 14.14
C PRO A 68 -16.65 3.81 14.51
N HIS A 69 -17.62 4.54 15.07
CA HIS A 69 -17.41 5.90 15.59
C HIS A 69 -17.33 5.95 17.12
N ASP A 70 -17.54 4.83 17.80
CA ASP A 70 -17.32 4.69 19.23
C ASP A 70 -15.84 4.41 19.50
N LEU A 71 -15.27 5.12 20.47
CA LEU A 71 -13.82 5.16 20.68
C LEU A 71 -13.16 3.78 20.88
N ALA A 72 -13.70 2.94 21.76
CA ALA A 72 -13.11 1.63 22.05
C ALA A 72 -13.34 0.62 20.90
N PRO A 73 -14.55 0.49 20.33
CA PRO A 73 -14.78 -0.32 19.13
C PRO A 73 -13.95 0.13 17.91
N GLU A 74 -13.77 1.43 17.71
CA GLU A 74 -12.93 1.97 16.65
C GLU A 74 -11.47 1.54 16.83
N ALA A 75 -10.93 1.68 18.03
CA ALA A 75 -9.56 1.27 18.32
C ALA A 75 -9.33 -0.23 18.07
N ALA A 76 -10.25 -1.08 18.53
CA ALA A 76 -10.18 -2.52 18.28
C ALA A 76 -10.27 -2.84 16.78
N TYR A 77 -11.20 -2.21 16.07
CA TYR A 77 -11.36 -2.43 14.63
C TYR A 77 -10.13 -1.98 13.83
N LEU A 78 -9.54 -0.83 14.17
CA LEU A 78 -8.31 -0.37 13.55
C LEU A 78 -7.14 -1.32 13.82
N CYS A 79 -7.03 -1.85 15.05
CA CYS A 79 -5.99 -2.81 15.45
C CYS A 79 -6.13 -4.17 14.76
N ASP A 80 -7.34 -4.74 14.80
CA ASP A 80 -7.56 -6.15 14.48
C ASP A 80 -7.97 -6.37 13.02
N THR A 81 -8.44 -5.31 12.34
CA THR A 81 -8.93 -5.40 10.96
C THR A 81 -8.12 -4.53 10.00
N VAL A 82 -7.98 -3.23 10.29
CA VAL A 82 -7.36 -2.28 9.36
C VAL A 82 -5.84 -2.46 9.31
N LYS A 83 -5.17 -2.58 10.45
CA LYS A 83 -3.71 -2.73 10.52
C LYS A 83 -3.19 -4.02 9.85
N PRO A 84 -3.83 -5.20 10.00
CA PRO A 84 -3.47 -6.38 9.21
C PRO A 84 -3.64 -6.18 7.71
N GLN A 85 -4.69 -5.45 7.29
CA GLN A 85 -4.90 -5.12 5.89
C GLN A 85 -3.80 -4.18 5.35
N MET A 86 -3.36 -3.19 6.14
CA MET A 86 -2.21 -2.36 5.79
C MET A 86 -0.95 -3.19 5.57
N ALA A 87 -0.70 -4.19 6.43
CA ALA A 87 0.43 -5.10 6.29
C ALA A 87 0.33 -5.95 5.01
N ALA A 88 -0.87 -6.36 4.62
CA ALA A 88 -1.09 -7.08 3.37
C ALA A 88 -0.77 -6.21 2.13
N VAL A 89 -1.23 -4.96 2.12
CA VAL A 89 -0.88 -3.98 1.06
C VAL A 89 0.63 -3.77 1.03
N ARG A 90 1.25 -3.49 2.18
CA ARG A 90 2.70 -3.30 2.29
C ARG A 90 3.50 -4.49 1.75
N GLY A 91 3.13 -5.71 2.12
CA GLY A 91 3.83 -6.90 1.64
C GLY A 91 3.76 -7.11 0.12
N LEU A 92 2.73 -6.59 -0.56
CA LEU A 92 2.65 -6.59 -2.02
C LEU A 92 3.45 -5.45 -2.64
N VAL A 93 3.47 -4.27 -2.01
CA VAL A 93 4.31 -3.13 -2.43
C VAL A 93 5.80 -3.48 -2.29
N ASP A 94 6.21 -4.10 -1.19
CA ASP A 94 7.60 -4.56 -0.97
C ASP A 94 8.01 -5.58 -2.04
N LYS A 95 7.10 -6.47 -2.46
CA LYS A 95 7.35 -7.38 -3.59
C LYS A 95 7.47 -6.63 -4.92
N ALA A 96 6.66 -5.59 -5.12
CA ALA A 96 6.73 -4.77 -6.33
C ALA A 96 8.03 -3.96 -6.40
N GLU A 97 8.59 -3.51 -5.27
CA GLU A 97 9.89 -2.84 -5.22
C GLU A 97 11.01 -3.70 -5.83
N GLY A 98 10.99 -5.01 -5.59
CA GLY A 98 11.94 -5.95 -6.20
C GLY A 98 11.71 -6.25 -7.69
N LEU A 99 10.55 -5.86 -8.25
CA LEU A 99 10.19 -6.09 -9.65
C LEU A 99 10.30 -4.82 -10.50
N LEU A 100 10.01 -3.66 -9.90
CA LEU A 100 10.03 -2.37 -10.55
C LEU A 100 11.47 -1.94 -10.85
N GLU A 101 11.68 -1.37 -12.03
CA GLU A 101 12.93 -0.67 -12.32
C GLU A 101 13.09 0.53 -11.36
N ARG A 102 14.29 0.72 -10.80
CA ARG A 102 14.58 1.79 -9.85
C ARG A 102 14.12 3.17 -10.33
N GLY A 103 14.32 3.48 -11.62
CA GLY A 103 13.92 4.78 -12.21
C GLY A 103 12.40 5.00 -12.29
N LEU A 104 11.59 3.95 -12.15
CA LEU A 104 10.13 4.06 -12.06
C LEU A 104 9.62 4.07 -10.62
N TYR A 105 10.41 3.56 -9.65
CA TYR A 105 9.98 3.48 -8.27
C TYR A 105 9.91 4.89 -7.64
N PRO A 106 8.74 5.32 -7.15
CA PRO A 106 8.49 6.73 -6.82
C PRO A 106 9.08 7.17 -5.47
N TYR A 107 9.47 6.22 -4.62
CA TYR A 107 9.94 6.48 -3.26
C TYR A 107 11.41 6.11 -3.10
N PRO A 108 12.12 6.69 -2.12
CA PRO A 108 13.46 6.24 -1.80
C PRO A 108 13.44 4.82 -1.24
N THR A 109 14.45 4.02 -1.58
CA THR A 109 14.65 2.70 -0.97
C THR A 109 15.16 2.84 0.46
N TYR A 110 15.10 1.77 1.25
CA TYR A 110 15.68 1.79 2.61
C TYR A 110 17.18 2.11 2.60
N GLU A 111 17.92 1.63 1.60
CA GLU A 111 19.34 1.92 1.47
C GLU A 111 19.58 3.43 1.31
N GLU A 112 18.78 4.09 0.49
CA GLU A 112 18.87 5.54 0.32
C GLU A 112 18.47 6.28 1.58
N ILE A 113 17.42 5.86 2.29
CA ILE A 113 17.03 6.54 3.54
C ILE A 113 18.12 6.41 4.62
N ILE A 114 18.80 5.27 4.69
CA ILE A 114 19.76 4.97 5.77
C ILE A 114 21.16 5.55 5.47
N TYR A 115 21.57 5.61 4.21
CA TYR A 115 22.94 5.97 3.82
C TYR A 115 23.04 7.27 3.00
N SER A 116 21.94 8.01 2.77
CA SER A 116 21.95 9.34 2.13
C SER A 116 22.10 10.50 3.11
#